data_AF-A0A6V7IEU4-F1
#
_entry.id   AF-A0A6V7IEU4-F1
#
_cell.length_a   1.000
_cell.length_b   1.000
_cell.length_c   1.000
_cell.angle_alpha   90.00
_cell.angle_beta   90.00
_cell.angle_gamma   90.00
#
_symmetry.space_group_name_H-M   'P 1'
#
loop_
_entity.id
_entity.type
_entity.pdbx_description
1 polymer ?
#
loop_
_entity_poly.entity_id
_entity_poly.type
_entity_poly.pdbx_seq_one_letter_code
_entity_poly.pdbx_strand_id
1 'polypeptide(L)' 'SLKLQKRLAASVMRCGRKKVWLDPNEINEIANTNS' A
#
# COMPACT_ATOMS: atom_id res chain seq x y z
N SER A 1 -8.55 -0.56 5.81
CA SER A 1 -8.46 -1.75 4.93
C SER A 1 -7.31 -1.57 3.96
N LEU A 2 -6.12 -2.13 4.26
CA LEU A 2 -4.87 -1.89 3.50
C LEU A 2 -4.80 -2.58 2.11
N LYS A 3 -5.84 -3.34 1.74
CA LYS A 3 -5.90 -4.03 0.43
C LYS A 3 -5.91 -3.04 -0.73
N LEU A 4 -6.54 -1.88 -0.55
CA LEU A 4 -6.64 -0.86 -1.58
C LEU A 4 -5.27 -0.19 -1.80
N GLN A 5 -4.62 0.25 -0.72
CA GLN A 5 -3.31 0.89 -0.75
C GLN A 5 -2.26 -0.04 -1.37
N LYS A 6 -2.25 -1.32 -0.98
CA LYS A 6 -1.33 -2.31 -1.57
C LYS A 6 -1.56 -2.52 -3.07
N ARG A 7 -2.81 -2.42 -3.54
CA ARG A 7 -3.14 -2.48 -4.97
C ARG A 7 -2.68 -1.22 -5.71
N LEU A 8 -2.91 -0.05 -5.12
CA LEU A 8 -2.56 1.23 -5.71
C LEU A 8 -1.04 1.37 -5.83
N ALA A 9 -0.30 1.10 -4.75
CA ALA A 9 1.16 1.12 -4.73
C ALA A 9 1.76 0.17 -5.79
N ALA A 10 1.20 -1.04 -5.93
CA ALA A 10 1.63 -1.99 -6.96
C ALA A 10 1.41 -1.44 -8.39
N SER A 11 0.29 -0.75 -8.62
CA SER A 11 -0.03 -0.15 -9.93
C SER A 11 0.88 1.04 -10.25
N VAL A 12 1.13 1.91 -9.26
CA VAL A 12 2.00 3.09 -9.39
C VAL A 12 3.44 2.67 -9.68
N MET A 13 3.95 1.71 -8.90
CA MET A 13 5.31 1.20 -9.04
C MET A 13 5.49 0.21 -10.20
N ARG A 14 4.42 -0.10 -10.95
CA ARG A 14 4.38 -1.12 -12.01
C ARG A 14 5.01 -2.46 -11.58
N CYS A 15 4.79 -2.84 -10.32
CA CYS A 15 5.38 -4.03 -9.71
C CYS A 15 4.28 -4.93 -9.12
N GLY A 16 4.58 -6.22 -8.94
CA GLY A 16 3.59 -7.16 -8.40
C GLY A 16 3.24 -6.85 -6.95
N ARG A 17 1.99 -7.12 -6.52
CA ARG A 17 1.53 -6.93 -5.12
C ARG A 17 2.38 -7.68 -4.09
N LYS A 18 3.08 -8.75 -4.49
CA LYS A 18 4.03 -9.50 -3.64
C LYS A 18 5.39 -8.81 -3.46
N LYS A 19 5.71 -7.83 -4.31
CA LYS A 19 6.94 -7.01 -4.24
C LYS A 19 6.74 -5.69 -3.48
N VAL A 20 5.49 -5.31 -3.20
CA VAL A 20 5.16 -4.13 -2.41
C VAL A 20 5.22 -4.51 -0.93
N TRP A 21 6.22 -3.96 -0.24
CA TRP A 21 6.34 -3.98 1.21
C TRP A 21 5.71 -2.71 1.78
N LEU A 22 4.93 -2.87 2.85
CA LEU A 22 4.32 -1.76 3.59
C LEU A 22 4.90 -1.82 5.00
N ASP A 23 5.45 -0.71 5.46
CA ASP A 23 6.04 -0.62 6.79
C ASP A 23 4.96 -0.78 7.87
N PRO A 24 5.14 -1.68 8.86
CA PRO A 24 4.15 -1.92 9.90
C PRO A 24 4.02 -0.79 10.93
N ASN A 25 5.03 0.07 11.08
CA ASN A 25 4.97 1.23 11.98
C ASN A 25 4.12 2.36 11.38
N GLU A 26 4.11 2.46 10.05
CA GLU A 26 3.38 3.48 9.29
C GLU A 26 1.95 3.03 8.91
N ILE A 27 1.51 1.85 9.33
CA ILE A 27 0.20 1.27 8.95
C ILE A 27 -0.97 2.19 9.24
N ASN A 28 -0.95 2.91 10.37
CA ASN A 28 -2.04 3.82 10.75
C ASN A 28 -2.15 5.01 9.80
N GLU A 29 -1.01 5.55 9.36
CA GLU A 29 -0.96 6.67 8.42
C GLU A 29 -1.38 6.23 7.02
N ILE A 30 -0.85 5.09 6.55
CA ILE A 30 -1.20 4.48 5.27
C ILE A 30 -2.69 4.10 5.22
N ALA A 31 -3.26 3.62 6.33
CA ALA A 31 -4.67 3.27 6.41
C ALA A 31 -5.59 4.50 6.36
N ASN A 32 -5.11 5.68 6.77
CA ASN A 32 -5.85 6.93 6.77
C ASN A 32 -5.77 7.67 5.43
N THR A 33 -4.78 7.37 4.58
CA THR A 33 -4.69 7.91 3.21
C THR A 33 -5.78 7.31 2.31
N ASN A 34 -6.76 8.14 1.93
CA ASN A 34 -7.92 7.78 1.09
C ASN A 34 -7.98 8.63 -0.20
N SER A 35 -6.92 8.64 -1.00
CA SER A 35 -6.93 9.25 -2.34
C SER A 35 -6.27 8.35 -3.38
#